data_AF-A0A654FMQ9-F1
#
_entry.id   AF-A0A654FMQ9-F1
#
_cell.length_a   1.000
_cell.length_b   1.000
_cell.length_c   1.000
_cell.angle_alpha   90.00
_cell.angle_beta   90.00
_cell.angle_gamma   90.00
#
_symmetry.space_group_name_H-M   'P 1'
#
loop_
_entity.id
_entity.type
_entity.pdbx_description
1 polymer ?
#
loop_
_entity_poly.entity_id
_entity_poly.type
_entity_poly.pdbx_seq_one_letter_code
_entity_poly.pdbx_strand_id
1 'polypeptide(L)'
;MDRISGLPDDVLVKILSFVPTKVAVSTSIFSKRWEFLWMWLTKLDFGNKHYSESECKRLHCFLDRNLPLHRAPVIESFRLVLSDSRFKPEDARMWAVVAVSRYIRELEICSSYFPEKQNILPSSLYTCKSLVILKLDGGILLDVPRMVCLPSLKTLELKGVSYFKQGSLQRLLSNCPVLEDLFVLLLRCDDIGMFIVIVPSLQRLSLYLSPRCNLEGFVIVIDTPSLEYFKLVDRNYDRHPYMVENMPKLTSVYVEVISADLKILIGSITSVKYLTIFLENYDDYEFPWNQPSTVPECLLSSLQKFTWTNYLGRPQDKDIAVYILKNACRLIRTATIICDTCLVPELEMIKELTRSSRASSTCELNFS
;
A
#
# COMPACT_ATOMS: atom_id res chain seq x y z
N MET A 1 -11.89 6.08 48.50
CA MET A 1 -12.15 4.69 48.09
C MET A 1 -11.64 4.53 46.67
N ASP A 2 -10.77 3.56 46.44
CA ASP A 2 -10.38 3.18 45.09
C ASP A 2 -11.60 2.57 44.39
N ARG A 3 -12.17 3.30 43.43
CA ARG A 3 -13.38 2.89 42.70
C ARG A 3 -13.07 1.82 41.64
N ILE A 4 -11.80 1.66 41.26
CA ILE A 4 -11.40 0.77 40.17
C ILE A 4 -11.25 -0.67 40.67
N SER A 5 -10.75 -0.88 41.90
CA SER A 5 -10.63 -2.22 42.49
C SER A 5 -11.96 -2.94 42.71
N GLY A 6 -13.09 -2.21 42.75
CA GLY A 6 -14.44 -2.79 42.86
C GLY A 6 -15.06 -3.27 41.55
N LEU A 7 -14.47 -2.98 40.39
CA LEU A 7 -15.00 -3.39 39.09
C LEU A 7 -14.74 -4.89 38.83
N PRO A 8 -15.59 -5.61 38.08
CA PRO A 8 -15.33 -6.98 37.66
C PRO A 8 -14.27 -7.07 36.54
N ASP A 9 -13.66 -8.25 36.38
CA ASP A 9 -12.48 -8.44 35.51
C ASP A 9 -12.74 -8.13 34.04
N ASP A 10 -13.94 -8.45 33.54
CA ASP A 10 -14.37 -8.14 32.18
C ASP A 10 -14.39 -6.63 31.90
N VAL A 11 -14.85 -5.83 32.85
CA VAL A 11 -14.83 -4.37 32.78
C VAL A 11 -13.38 -3.86 32.81
N LEU A 12 -12.53 -4.44 33.66
CA LEU A 12 -11.11 -4.06 33.72
C LEU A 12 -10.37 -4.40 32.42
N VAL A 13 -10.59 -5.58 31.84
CA VAL A 13 -10.05 -5.97 30.54
C VAL A 13 -10.56 -5.02 29.44
N LYS A 14 -11.84 -4.62 29.51
CA LYS A 14 -12.39 -3.65 28.57
C LYS A 14 -11.71 -2.28 28.70
N ILE A 15 -11.46 -1.80 29.92
CA ILE A 15 -10.69 -0.57 30.16
C ILE A 15 -9.27 -0.70 29.59
N LEU A 16 -8.60 -1.82 29.87
CA LEU A 16 -7.25 -2.09 29.37
C LEU A 16 -7.19 -2.16 27.84
N SER A 17 -8.28 -2.56 27.17
CA SER A 17 -8.35 -2.59 25.70
C SER A 17 -8.31 -1.22 25.03
N PHE A 18 -8.50 -0.14 25.78
CA PHE A 18 -8.43 1.23 25.28
C PHE A 18 -7.06 1.89 25.46
N VAL A 19 -6.11 1.23 26.14
CA VAL A 19 -4.74 1.73 26.33
C VAL A 19 -3.75 0.90 25.52
N PRO A 20 -2.56 1.43 25.18
CA PRO A 20 -1.54 0.66 24.48
C PRO A 20 -1.14 -0.61 25.24
N THR A 21 -0.84 -1.70 24.51
CA THR A 21 -0.47 -3.01 25.10
C THR A 21 0.61 -2.90 26.17
N LYS A 22 1.66 -2.11 25.92
CA LYS A 22 2.74 -1.85 26.89
C LYS A 22 2.22 -1.25 28.20
N VAL A 23 1.25 -0.33 28.13
CA VAL A 23 0.61 0.28 29.29
C VAL A 23 -0.27 -0.75 30.00
N ALA A 24 -1.07 -1.51 29.27
CA ALA A 24 -1.90 -2.57 29.87
C ALA A 24 -1.04 -3.62 30.61
N VAL A 25 0.05 -4.08 30.00
CA VAL A 25 1.02 -4.98 30.64
C VAL A 25 1.64 -4.32 31.89
N SER A 26 1.95 -3.02 31.86
CA SER A 26 2.54 -2.34 33.02
C SER A 26 1.61 -2.30 34.25
N THR A 27 0.29 -2.41 34.06
CA THR A 27 -0.66 -2.48 35.18
C THR A 27 -0.56 -3.78 35.99
N SER A 28 0.14 -4.80 35.48
CA SER A 28 0.37 -6.08 36.17
C SER A 28 1.05 -5.93 37.53
N ILE A 29 1.76 -4.82 37.77
CA ILE A 29 2.45 -4.57 39.04
C ILE A 29 1.53 -4.01 40.14
N PHE A 30 0.29 -3.61 39.81
CA PHE A 30 -0.61 -2.97 40.78
C PHE A 30 -1.13 -3.95 41.85
N SER A 31 -1.41 -5.20 41.49
CA SER A 31 -1.76 -6.27 42.42
C SER A 31 -1.80 -7.63 41.71
N LYS A 32 -1.89 -8.72 42.49
CA LYS A 32 -2.07 -10.10 41.96
C LYS A 32 -3.26 -10.25 41.03
N ARG A 33 -4.33 -9.45 41.24
CA ARG A 33 -5.50 -9.48 40.36
C ARG A 33 -5.18 -8.92 38.97
N TRP A 34 -4.37 -7.87 38.90
CA TRP A 34 -4.01 -7.19 37.65
C TRP A 34 -2.92 -7.89 36.87
N GLU A 35 -2.15 -8.77 37.54
CA GLU A 35 -1.02 -9.51 36.99
C GLU A 35 -1.31 -10.17 35.63
N PHE A 36 -2.51 -10.74 35.47
CA PHE A 36 -2.90 -11.53 34.31
C PHE A 36 -4.04 -10.94 33.46
N LEU A 37 -4.58 -9.77 33.81
CA LEU A 37 -5.72 -9.19 33.08
C LEU A 37 -5.38 -8.91 31.61
N TRP A 38 -4.17 -8.43 31.35
CA TRP A 38 -3.71 -8.13 30.00
C TRP A 38 -3.66 -9.37 29.08
N MET A 39 -3.58 -10.59 29.63
CA MET A 39 -3.58 -11.84 28.85
C MET A 39 -4.93 -12.14 28.18
N TRP A 40 -5.97 -11.35 28.47
CA TRP A 40 -7.29 -11.46 27.85
C TRP A 40 -7.52 -10.42 26.75
N LEU A 41 -6.53 -9.57 26.47
CA LEU A 41 -6.63 -8.58 25.40
C LEU A 41 -6.69 -9.25 24.03
N THR A 42 -7.61 -8.77 23.20
CA THR A 42 -7.78 -9.26 21.82
C THR A 42 -6.90 -8.51 20.83
N LYS A 43 -6.45 -7.30 21.16
CA LYS A 43 -5.58 -6.47 20.34
C LYS A 43 -4.21 -6.35 21.00
N LEU A 44 -3.20 -6.85 20.31
CA LEU A 44 -1.83 -6.92 20.78
C LEU A 44 -0.92 -6.13 19.83
N ASP A 45 -0.12 -5.23 20.39
CA ASP A 45 0.84 -4.41 19.65
C ASP A 45 2.17 -4.39 20.39
N PHE A 46 3.20 -4.91 19.72
CA PHE A 46 4.51 -5.15 20.28
C PHE A 46 5.61 -4.55 19.42
N GLY A 47 6.53 -3.86 20.09
CA GLY A 47 7.72 -3.28 19.47
C GLY A 47 7.52 -1.85 18.98
N ASN A 48 8.63 -1.23 18.59
CA ASN A 48 8.68 0.10 17.99
C ASN A 48 9.97 0.22 17.17
N LYS A 49 9.93 0.97 16.05
CA LYS A 49 11.10 1.20 15.19
C LYS A 49 12.26 1.90 15.92
N HIS A 50 11.98 2.58 17.03
CA HIS A 50 12.96 3.36 17.80
C HIS A 50 13.35 2.72 19.13
N TYR A 51 13.05 1.44 19.37
CA TYR A 51 13.50 0.76 20.57
C TYR A 51 15.02 0.66 20.62
N SER A 52 15.57 0.99 21.78
CA SER A 52 16.97 0.72 22.08
C SER A 52 17.24 -0.79 22.07
N GLU A 53 18.51 -1.14 21.94
CA GLU A 53 18.95 -2.53 22.05
C GLU A 53 18.43 -3.19 23.35
N SER A 54 18.48 -2.49 24.47
CA SER A 54 17.99 -3.01 25.76
C SER A 54 16.49 -3.31 25.77
N GLU A 55 15.69 -2.47 25.11
CA GLU A 55 14.24 -2.62 25.04
C GLU A 55 13.84 -3.78 24.13
N CYS A 56 14.52 -3.94 22.99
CA CYS A 56 14.33 -5.09 22.11
C CYS A 56 14.60 -6.41 22.85
N LYS A 57 15.68 -6.48 23.65
CA LYS A 57 16.00 -7.66 24.45
C LYS A 57 14.94 -7.95 25.50
N ARG A 58 14.44 -6.92 26.19
CA ARG A 58 13.35 -7.07 27.17
C ARG A 58 12.06 -7.53 26.51
N LEU A 59 11.72 -6.98 25.35
CA LEU A 59 10.55 -7.38 24.58
C LEU A 59 10.65 -8.84 24.14
N HIS A 60 11.80 -9.25 23.61
CA HIS A 60 12.06 -10.64 23.22
C HIS A 60 11.79 -11.60 24.38
N CYS A 61 12.45 -11.39 25.53
CA CYS A 61 12.25 -12.23 26.71
C CYS A 61 10.80 -12.20 27.21
N PHE A 62 10.12 -11.06 27.08
CA PHE A 62 8.71 -10.93 27.46
C PHE A 62 7.80 -11.77 26.55
N LEU A 63 7.97 -11.67 25.22
CA LEU A 63 7.15 -12.40 24.25
C LEU A 63 7.36 -13.90 24.38
N ASP A 64 8.61 -14.34 24.48
CA ASP A 64 8.96 -15.76 24.61
C ASP A 64 8.32 -16.40 25.84
N ARG A 65 8.31 -15.69 26.97
CA ARG A 65 7.73 -16.18 28.23
C ARG A 65 6.21 -16.09 28.29
N ASN A 66 5.62 -15.03 27.75
CA ASN A 66 4.23 -14.70 28.05
C ASN A 66 3.26 -14.91 26.88
N LEU A 67 3.71 -14.79 25.62
CA LEU A 67 2.81 -14.92 24.48
C LEU A 67 2.19 -16.33 24.37
N PRO A 68 2.92 -17.44 24.61
CA PRO A 68 2.32 -18.78 24.66
C PRO A 68 1.25 -18.94 25.75
N LEU A 69 1.29 -18.11 26.79
CA LEU A 69 0.36 -18.13 27.92
C LEU A 69 -0.88 -17.24 27.69
N HIS A 70 -0.97 -16.57 26.53
CA HIS A 70 -2.07 -15.68 26.21
C HIS A 70 -3.42 -16.42 26.23
N ARG A 71 -4.40 -15.85 26.94
CA ARG A 71 -5.65 -16.52 27.32
C ARG A 71 -6.82 -16.17 26.43
N ALA A 72 -6.74 -15.07 25.67
CA ALA A 72 -7.81 -14.69 24.77
C ALA A 72 -8.08 -15.82 23.75
N PRO A 73 -9.34 -16.28 23.62
CA PRO A 73 -9.68 -17.36 22.68
C PRO A 73 -9.53 -16.92 21.22
N VAL A 74 -9.70 -15.61 20.97
CA VAL A 74 -9.52 -14.97 19.67
C VAL A 74 -8.59 -13.78 19.83
N ILE A 75 -7.60 -13.67 18.93
CA ILE A 75 -6.79 -12.47 18.76
C ILE A 75 -7.38 -11.69 17.57
N GLU A 76 -7.94 -10.52 17.83
CA GLU A 76 -8.48 -9.67 16.77
C GLU A 76 -7.36 -9.06 15.93
N SER A 77 -6.33 -8.52 16.60
CA SER A 77 -5.21 -7.85 15.95
C SER A 77 -3.91 -8.21 16.64
N PHE A 78 -2.89 -8.53 15.85
CA PHE A 78 -1.52 -8.75 16.32
C PHE A 78 -0.55 -7.96 15.45
N ARG A 79 0.13 -7.00 16.07
CA ARG A 79 1.16 -6.19 15.44
C ARG A 79 2.52 -6.43 16.10
N LEU A 80 3.52 -6.70 15.28
CA LEU A 80 4.87 -7.02 15.72
C LEU A 80 5.91 -6.23 14.91
N VAL A 81 6.70 -5.40 15.60
CA VAL A 81 7.82 -4.65 15.01
C VAL A 81 9.14 -5.25 15.48
N LEU A 82 9.92 -5.75 14.52
CA LEU A 82 11.25 -6.33 14.68
C LEU A 82 12.27 -5.30 14.19
N SER A 83 12.81 -4.51 15.11
CA SER A 83 13.72 -3.38 14.82
C SER A 83 15.19 -3.68 15.10
N ASP A 84 15.54 -4.92 15.42
CA ASP A 84 16.86 -5.31 15.92
C ASP A 84 17.31 -6.65 15.31
N SER A 85 18.59 -6.78 14.99
CA SER A 85 19.16 -7.96 14.34
C SER A 85 19.18 -9.22 15.20
N ARG A 86 18.96 -9.11 16.52
CA ARG A 86 18.89 -10.26 17.43
C ARG A 86 17.55 -10.99 17.41
N PHE A 87 16.50 -10.38 16.85
CA PHE A 87 15.26 -11.11 16.63
C PHE A 87 15.51 -12.22 15.62
N LYS A 88 15.47 -13.47 16.10
CA LYS A 88 15.65 -14.59 15.21
C LYS A 88 14.36 -14.81 14.38
N PRO A 89 14.49 -15.22 13.12
CA PRO A 89 13.37 -15.59 12.27
C PRO A 89 12.46 -16.62 12.90
N GLU A 90 13.04 -17.58 13.64
CA GLU A 90 12.33 -18.65 14.33
C GLU A 90 11.43 -18.08 15.43
N ASP A 91 11.89 -17.06 16.16
CA ASP A 91 11.14 -16.43 17.24
C ASP A 91 9.89 -15.72 16.69
N ALA A 92 10.09 -14.89 15.66
CA ALA A 92 8.99 -14.21 14.97
C ALA A 92 7.97 -15.21 14.40
N ARG A 93 8.45 -16.31 13.82
CA ARG A 93 7.60 -17.41 13.34
C ARG A 93 6.80 -18.05 14.47
N MET A 94 7.44 -18.35 15.60
CA MET A 94 6.77 -18.94 16.77
C MET A 94 5.69 -18.01 17.34
N TRP A 95 5.96 -16.71 17.43
CA TRP A 95 4.97 -15.73 17.90
C TRP A 95 3.79 -15.60 16.93
N ALA A 96 4.05 -15.62 15.62
CA ALA A 96 3.00 -15.65 14.62
C ALA A 96 2.16 -16.95 14.68
N VAL A 97 2.75 -18.11 15.01
CA VAL A 97 1.99 -19.36 15.23
C VAL A 97 0.99 -19.20 16.35
N VAL A 98 1.37 -18.57 17.47
CA VAL A 98 0.44 -18.32 18.58
C VAL A 98 -0.75 -17.48 18.09
N ALA A 99 -0.47 -16.40 17.36
CA ALA A 99 -1.50 -15.53 16.81
C ALA A 99 -2.46 -16.30 15.88
N VAL A 100 -1.92 -17.07 14.93
CA VAL A 100 -2.71 -17.89 13.99
C VAL A 100 -3.54 -18.96 14.72
N SER A 101 -3.01 -19.59 15.76
CA SER A 101 -3.72 -20.60 16.57
C SER A 101 -4.94 -20.05 17.32
N ARG A 102 -5.05 -18.72 17.43
CA ARG A 102 -6.15 -18.00 18.09
C ARG A 102 -7.03 -17.25 17.09
N TYR A 103 -7.24 -17.82 15.91
CA TYR A 103 -8.17 -17.31 14.89
C TYR A 103 -7.96 -15.83 14.56
N ILE A 104 -6.70 -15.45 14.33
CA ILE A 104 -6.32 -14.07 14.04
C ILE A 104 -7.11 -13.48 12.87
N ARG A 105 -7.52 -12.21 13.01
CA ARG A 105 -8.16 -11.44 11.94
C ARG A 105 -7.22 -10.45 11.27
N GLU A 106 -6.37 -9.77 12.04
CA GLU A 106 -5.45 -8.76 11.52
C GLU A 106 -4.02 -9.06 11.98
N LEU A 107 -3.13 -9.31 11.02
CA LEU A 107 -1.71 -9.55 11.29
C LEU A 107 -0.85 -8.48 10.61
N GLU A 108 -0.05 -7.77 11.40
CA GLU A 108 0.97 -6.84 10.91
C GLU A 108 2.35 -7.25 11.44
N ILE A 109 3.29 -7.48 10.52
CA ILE A 109 4.69 -7.76 10.87
C ILE A 109 5.60 -6.81 10.10
N CYS A 110 6.37 -6.02 10.84
CA CYS A 110 7.38 -5.12 10.29
C CYS A 110 8.77 -5.60 10.69
N SER A 111 9.65 -5.88 9.73
CA SER A 111 11.06 -6.17 9.98
C SER A 111 11.99 -5.23 9.25
N SER A 112 12.51 -4.24 9.97
CA SER A 112 13.34 -3.17 9.39
C SER A 112 14.83 -3.50 9.30
N TYR A 113 15.28 -4.67 9.75
CA TYR A 113 16.70 -4.94 10.01
C TYR A 113 17.26 -6.26 9.47
N PHE A 114 16.50 -7.04 8.69
CA PHE A 114 17.07 -8.27 8.12
C PHE A 114 17.99 -7.96 6.92
N PRO A 115 19.31 -8.24 7.00
CA PRO A 115 20.24 -8.02 5.90
C PRO A 115 20.00 -9.00 4.74
N GLU A 116 19.47 -10.19 5.06
CA GLU A 116 19.02 -11.21 4.11
C GLU A 116 17.53 -11.47 4.33
N LYS A 117 16.77 -11.62 3.26
CA LYS A 117 15.30 -11.81 3.33
C LYS A 117 14.99 -13.15 3.99
N GLN A 118 14.18 -13.12 5.05
CA GLN A 118 13.96 -14.28 5.94
C GLN A 118 12.51 -14.75 5.90
N ASN A 119 12.29 -16.07 5.85
CA ASN A 119 10.94 -16.62 5.94
C ASN A 119 10.48 -16.69 7.40
N ILE A 120 9.89 -15.62 7.91
CA ILE A 120 9.38 -15.54 9.29
C ILE A 120 7.93 -15.97 9.43
N LEU A 121 7.26 -16.32 8.32
CA LEU A 121 5.84 -16.62 8.32
C LEU A 121 5.60 -18.12 8.52
N PRO A 122 4.72 -18.53 9.44
CA PRO A 122 4.39 -19.94 9.60
C PRO A 122 3.53 -20.43 8.43
N SER A 123 3.68 -21.70 8.05
CA SER A 123 2.87 -22.31 6.98
C SER A 123 1.37 -22.27 7.29
N SER A 124 0.99 -22.36 8.57
CA SER A 124 -0.39 -22.26 9.03
C SER A 124 -1.05 -20.93 8.68
N LEU A 125 -0.27 -19.83 8.56
CA LEU A 125 -0.78 -18.52 8.17
C LEU A 125 -1.48 -18.58 6.81
N TYR A 126 -0.89 -19.27 5.83
CA TYR A 126 -1.39 -19.39 4.46
C TYR A 126 -2.67 -20.22 4.34
N THR A 127 -3.14 -20.83 5.42
CA THR A 127 -4.40 -21.59 5.49
C THR A 127 -5.38 -21.00 6.51
N CYS A 128 -5.06 -19.82 7.05
CA CYS A 128 -5.82 -19.16 8.10
C CYS A 128 -7.13 -18.59 7.55
N LYS A 129 -8.24 -19.26 7.86
CA LYS A 129 -9.58 -18.88 7.38
C LYS A 129 -10.14 -17.63 8.05
N SER A 130 -9.62 -17.24 9.21
CA SER A 130 -10.07 -16.06 9.95
C SER A 130 -9.35 -14.78 9.54
N LEU A 131 -8.23 -14.87 8.81
CA LEU A 131 -7.39 -13.73 8.46
C LEU A 131 -8.09 -12.84 7.44
N VAL A 132 -8.29 -11.57 7.81
CA VAL A 132 -8.95 -10.53 7.01
C VAL A 132 -7.95 -9.50 6.50
N ILE A 133 -6.97 -9.13 7.32
CA ILE A 133 -5.94 -8.14 6.99
C ILE A 133 -4.56 -8.73 7.22
N LEU A 134 -3.71 -8.67 6.19
CA LEU A 134 -2.31 -9.06 6.28
C LEU A 134 -1.43 -7.90 5.82
N LYS A 135 -0.56 -7.42 6.72
CA LYS A 135 0.40 -6.35 6.43
C LYS A 135 1.82 -6.82 6.73
N LEU A 136 2.67 -6.78 5.72
CA LEU A 136 4.06 -7.22 5.81
C LEU A 136 4.95 -6.08 5.34
N ASP A 137 5.92 -5.70 6.18
CA ASP A 137 6.86 -4.61 5.91
C ASP A 137 8.31 -5.07 6.15
N GLY A 138 9.18 -4.81 5.18
CA GLY A 138 10.62 -5.02 5.24
C GLY A 138 11.09 -6.40 4.79
N GLY A 139 12.22 -6.87 5.36
CA GLY A 139 13.03 -8.00 4.85
C GLY A 139 12.41 -9.40 5.04
N ILE A 140 11.19 -9.60 4.55
CA ILE A 140 10.41 -10.83 4.69
C ILE A 140 10.43 -11.60 3.36
N LEU A 141 10.69 -12.90 3.44
CA LEU A 141 10.61 -13.84 2.32
C LEU A 141 9.26 -14.57 2.32
N LEU A 142 8.44 -14.31 1.31
CA LEU A 142 7.20 -15.02 1.04
C LEU A 142 7.49 -16.33 0.30
N ASP A 143 7.56 -17.40 1.08
CA ASP A 143 7.50 -18.77 0.56
C ASP A 143 6.05 -19.27 0.59
N VAL A 144 5.32 -19.04 -0.52
CA VAL A 144 3.89 -19.32 -0.63
C VAL A 144 3.67 -20.81 -0.98
N PRO A 145 3.08 -21.61 -0.07
CA PRO A 145 2.82 -23.03 -0.32
C PRO A 145 1.86 -23.25 -1.49
N ARG A 146 1.88 -24.45 -2.09
CA ARG A 146 0.97 -24.80 -3.19
C ARG A 146 -0.51 -24.81 -2.79
N MET A 147 -0.81 -25.16 -1.55
CA MET A 147 -2.18 -25.28 -1.02
C MET A 147 -2.61 -24.04 -0.22
N VAL A 148 -2.12 -22.86 -0.59
CA VAL A 148 -2.53 -21.59 0.05
C VAL A 148 -4.04 -21.38 -0.12
N CYS A 149 -4.71 -20.96 0.95
CA CYS A 149 -6.14 -20.69 0.98
C CYS A 149 -6.44 -19.66 2.05
N LEU A 150 -6.72 -18.42 1.62
CA LEU A 150 -7.04 -17.29 2.50
C LEU A 150 -8.43 -16.76 2.16
N PRO A 151 -9.50 -17.51 2.50
CA PRO A 151 -10.85 -17.26 1.99
C PRO A 151 -11.49 -15.96 2.53
N SER A 152 -10.95 -15.37 3.59
CA SER A 152 -11.49 -14.17 4.24
C SER A 152 -10.62 -12.93 4.05
N LEU A 153 -9.48 -13.04 3.33
CA LEU A 153 -8.52 -11.96 3.21
C LEU A 153 -9.07 -10.86 2.30
N LYS A 154 -9.30 -9.67 2.88
CA LYS A 154 -9.82 -8.49 2.21
C LYS A 154 -8.75 -7.45 1.92
N THR A 155 -7.74 -7.35 2.77
CA THR A 155 -6.67 -6.36 2.65
C THR A 155 -5.30 -7.02 2.73
N LEU A 156 -4.47 -6.75 1.73
CA LEU A 156 -3.11 -7.24 1.65
C LEU A 156 -2.15 -6.07 1.40
N GLU A 157 -1.25 -5.81 2.36
CA GLU A 157 -0.17 -4.84 2.19
C GLU A 157 1.19 -5.52 2.20
N LEU A 158 1.96 -5.34 1.13
CA LEU A 158 3.28 -5.92 0.93
C LEU A 158 4.30 -4.81 0.68
N LYS A 159 5.11 -4.50 1.68
CA LYS A 159 6.11 -3.42 1.64
C LYS A 159 7.52 -3.98 1.72
N GLY A 160 8.29 -3.88 0.64
CA GLY A 160 9.69 -4.30 0.63
C GLY A 160 9.92 -5.82 0.82
N VAL A 161 8.87 -6.63 0.67
CA VAL A 161 8.93 -8.08 0.77
C VAL A 161 9.58 -8.71 -0.46
N SER A 162 9.90 -9.99 -0.36
CA SER A 162 10.48 -10.78 -1.44
C SER A 162 9.75 -12.09 -1.65
N TYR A 163 9.96 -12.72 -2.80
CA TYR A 163 9.24 -13.92 -3.20
C TYR A 163 10.22 -15.05 -3.44
N PHE A 164 9.98 -16.21 -2.82
CA PHE A 164 10.89 -17.36 -2.92
C PHE A 164 10.97 -17.92 -4.34
N LYS A 165 9.86 -17.86 -5.08
CA LYS A 165 9.77 -18.32 -6.47
C LYS A 165 9.01 -17.33 -7.32
N GLN A 166 9.32 -17.31 -8.61
CA GLN A 166 8.48 -16.63 -9.60
C GLN A 166 7.03 -17.12 -9.50
N GLY A 167 6.08 -16.20 -9.57
CA GLY A 167 4.66 -16.48 -9.44
C GLY A 167 4.16 -16.76 -8.01
N SER A 168 4.99 -16.62 -6.96
CA SER A 168 4.52 -16.78 -5.57
C SER A 168 3.44 -15.76 -5.21
N LEU A 169 3.62 -14.50 -5.64
CA LEU A 169 2.59 -13.47 -5.47
C LEU A 169 1.31 -13.85 -6.21
N GLN A 170 1.40 -14.23 -7.49
CA GLN A 170 0.24 -14.61 -8.28
C GLN A 170 -0.51 -15.78 -7.64
N ARG A 171 0.20 -16.77 -7.11
CA ARG A 171 -0.38 -17.89 -6.36
C ARG A 171 -1.10 -17.44 -5.09
N LEU A 172 -0.51 -16.50 -4.35
CA LEU A 172 -1.15 -15.93 -3.16
C LEU A 172 -2.45 -15.22 -3.56
N LEU A 173 -2.38 -14.31 -4.54
CA LEU A 173 -3.51 -13.51 -5.00
C LEU A 173 -4.65 -14.36 -5.58
N SER A 174 -4.34 -15.39 -6.37
CA SER A 174 -5.37 -16.27 -6.95
C SER A 174 -6.14 -17.11 -5.93
N ASN A 175 -5.62 -17.21 -4.69
CA ASN A 175 -6.25 -17.93 -3.58
C ASN A 175 -6.82 -17.00 -2.50
N CYS A 176 -7.03 -15.73 -2.83
CA CYS A 176 -7.70 -14.72 -2.00
C CYS A 176 -8.98 -14.21 -2.70
N PRO A 177 -10.08 -14.99 -2.72
CA PRO A 177 -11.24 -14.74 -3.59
C PRO A 177 -12.06 -13.49 -3.22
N VAL A 178 -11.85 -12.93 -2.03
CA VAL A 178 -12.56 -11.76 -1.50
C VAL A 178 -11.63 -10.55 -1.29
N LEU A 179 -10.45 -10.56 -1.91
CA LEU A 179 -9.48 -9.49 -1.77
C LEU A 179 -10.03 -8.19 -2.40
N GLU A 180 -10.16 -7.14 -1.61
CA GLU A 180 -10.74 -5.85 -1.99
C GLU A 180 -9.66 -4.76 -2.12
N ASP A 181 -8.60 -4.80 -1.30
CA ASP A 181 -7.54 -3.79 -1.25
C ASP A 181 -6.13 -4.44 -1.27
N LEU A 182 -5.33 -4.04 -2.26
CA LEU A 182 -3.95 -4.49 -2.45
C LEU A 182 -2.99 -3.30 -2.50
N PHE A 183 -2.04 -3.28 -1.58
CA PHE A 183 -0.92 -2.34 -1.58
C PHE A 183 0.39 -3.11 -1.79
N VAL A 184 1.19 -2.69 -2.76
CA VAL A 184 2.52 -3.28 -3.02
C VAL A 184 3.56 -2.17 -3.18
N LEU A 185 4.63 -2.24 -2.39
CA LEU A 185 5.84 -1.43 -2.55
C LEU A 185 7.02 -2.34 -2.89
N LEU A 186 7.47 -2.25 -4.13
CA LEU A 186 8.62 -2.98 -4.66
C LEU A 186 9.90 -2.17 -4.44
N LEU A 187 10.79 -2.66 -3.57
CA LEU A 187 12.08 -2.04 -3.29
C LEU A 187 13.22 -2.57 -4.18
N ARG A 188 13.10 -3.81 -4.67
CA ARG A 188 14.01 -4.49 -5.61
C ARG A 188 13.21 -5.48 -6.47
N CYS A 189 13.57 -5.62 -7.75
CA CYS A 189 12.87 -6.47 -8.71
C CYS A 189 13.70 -7.65 -9.24
N ASP A 190 14.89 -7.87 -8.69
CA ASP A 190 15.92 -8.81 -9.18
C ASP A 190 15.42 -10.27 -9.40
N ASP A 191 14.29 -10.67 -8.79
CA ASP A 191 13.75 -12.03 -8.81
C ASP A 191 12.40 -12.18 -9.56
N ILE A 192 11.81 -11.09 -10.08
CA ILE A 192 10.44 -11.07 -10.59
C ILE A 192 10.48 -10.64 -12.06
N GLY A 193 10.42 -11.58 -13.01
CA GLY A 193 10.33 -11.21 -14.43
C GLY A 193 8.99 -10.56 -14.83
N MET A 194 7.91 -10.81 -14.07
CA MET A 194 6.57 -10.26 -14.34
C MET A 194 5.79 -10.03 -13.05
N PHE A 195 5.10 -8.89 -12.97
CA PHE A 195 4.14 -8.57 -11.93
C PHE A 195 2.72 -8.67 -12.48
N ILE A 196 2.00 -9.72 -12.06
CA ILE A 196 0.67 -10.06 -12.59
C ILE A 196 -0.36 -9.94 -11.47
N VAL A 197 -1.35 -9.07 -11.67
CA VAL A 197 -2.50 -8.89 -10.78
C VAL A 197 -3.77 -9.23 -11.54
N ILE A 198 -4.28 -10.44 -11.31
CA ILE A 198 -5.54 -10.94 -11.85
C ILE A 198 -6.42 -11.32 -10.67
N VAL A 199 -7.22 -10.36 -10.20
CA VAL A 199 -8.04 -10.50 -8.98
C VAL A 199 -9.43 -9.88 -9.24
N PRO A 200 -10.44 -10.69 -9.58
CA PRO A 200 -11.76 -10.18 -9.96
C PRO A 200 -12.50 -9.41 -8.86
N SER A 201 -12.19 -9.65 -7.59
CA SER A 201 -12.78 -8.99 -6.42
C SER A 201 -12.12 -7.65 -6.07
N LEU A 202 -10.96 -7.34 -6.66
CA LEU A 202 -10.13 -6.20 -6.24
C LEU A 202 -10.80 -4.88 -6.61
N GLN A 203 -10.90 -3.97 -5.63
CA GLN A 203 -11.50 -2.65 -5.77
C GLN A 203 -10.46 -1.53 -5.70
N ARG A 204 -9.37 -1.75 -4.94
CA ARG A 204 -8.29 -0.77 -4.73
C ARG A 204 -6.94 -1.42 -4.97
N LEU A 205 -6.14 -0.80 -5.82
CA LEU A 205 -4.75 -1.19 -6.08
C LEU A 205 -3.84 0.02 -5.89
N SER A 206 -2.83 -0.13 -5.04
CA SER A 206 -1.74 0.84 -4.87
C SER A 206 -0.40 0.17 -5.14
N LEU A 207 0.28 0.57 -6.21
CA LEU A 207 1.57 0.06 -6.63
C LEU A 207 2.64 1.15 -6.53
N TYR A 208 3.73 0.84 -5.85
CA TYR A 208 4.88 1.71 -5.69
C TYR A 208 6.13 1.00 -6.17
N LEU A 209 6.83 1.58 -7.14
CA LEU A 209 8.08 1.10 -7.70
C LEU A 209 9.22 2.02 -7.25
N SER A 210 10.24 1.42 -6.63
CA SER A 210 11.43 2.15 -6.19
C SER A 210 12.29 2.56 -7.40
N PRO A 211 12.89 3.77 -7.40
CA PRO A 211 13.85 4.20 -8.43
C PRO A 211 15.07 3.26 -8.56
N ARG A 212 15.34 2.46 -7.54
CA ARG A 212 16.50 1.56 -7.47
C ARG A 212 16.20 0.15 -7.99
N CYS A 213 14.99 -0.11 -8.48
CA CYS A 213 14.66 -1.42 -9.06
C CYS A 213 15.29 -1.53 -10.45
N ASN A 214 15.98 -2.63 -10.76
CA ASN A 214 16.25 -2.96 -12.15
C ASN A 214 14.95 -3.52 -12.76
N LEU A 215 14.40 -2.82 -13.75
CA LEU A 215 13.15 -3.20 -14.39
C LEU A 215 13.34 -3.61 -15.86
N GLU A 216 14.58 -3.87 -16.28
CA GLU A 216 14.86 -4.37 -17.63
C GLU A 216 14.11 -5.70 -17.88
N GLY A 217 13.21 -5.70 -18.88
CA GLY A 217 12.37 -6.85 -19.21
C GLY A 217 11.22 -7.12 -18.25
N PHE A 218 10.98 -6.25 -17.27
CA PHE A 218 9.86 -6.35 -16.33
C PHE A 218 8.55 -6.00 -17.02
N VAL A 219 7.50 -6.79 -16.79
CA VAL A 219 6.15 -6.53 -17.34
C VAL A 219 5.15 -6.44 -16.20
N ILE A 220 4.34 -5.37 -16.21
CA ILE A 220 3.22 -5.20 -15.28
C ILE A 220 1.92 -5.51 -16.02
N VAL A 221 1.20 -6.54 -15.55
CA VAL A 221 -0.10 -6.94 -16.09
C VAL A 221 -1.17 -6.76 -15.00
N ILE A 222 -2.18 -5.94 -15.29
CA ILE A 222 -3.31 -5.68 -14.40
C ILE A 222 -4.60 -5.99 -15.16
N ASP A 223 -5.32 -7.02 -14.71
CA ASP A 223 -6.66 -7.39 -15.20
C ASP A 223 -7.58 -7.61 -13.99
N THR A 224 -8.34 -6.56 -13.66
CA THR A 224 -9.14 -6.50 -12.44
C THR A 224 -10.48 -5.81 -12.72
N PRO A 225 -11.52 -6.56 -13.16
CA PRO A 225 -12.76 -5.99 -13.67
C PRO A 225 -13.58 -5.19 -12.64
N SER A 226 -13.33 -5.41 -11.35
CA SER A 226 -13.99 -4.68 -10.27
C SER A 226 -13.21 -3.47 -9.74
N LEU A 227 -12.06 -3.15 -10.33
CA LEU A 227 -11.19 -2.10 -9.81
C LEU A 227 -11.86 -0.73 -9.93
N GLU A 228 -11.91 0.00 -8.82
CA GLU A 228 -12.51 1.35 -8.74
C GLU A 228 -11.46 2.43 -8.55
N TYR A 229 -10.36 2.10 -7.86
CA TYR A 229 -9.25 2.99 -7.55
C TYR A 229 -7.91 2.35 -7.91
N PHE A 230 -7.12 3.07 -8.71
CA PHE A 230 -5.75 2.69 -9.03
C PHE A 230 -4.77 3.81 -8.66
N LYS A 231 -3.74 3.48 -7.90
CA LYS A 231 -2.62 4.34 -7.59
C LYS A 231 -1.34 3.70 -8.10
N LEU A 232 -0.61 4.42 -8.92
CA LEU A 232 0.72 4.07 -9.38
C LEU A 232 1.70 5.17 -8.98
N VAL A 233 2.77 4.78 -8.30
CA VAL A 233 3.93 5.62 -8.04
C VAL A 233 5.13 4.89 -8.59
N ASP A 234 5.63 5.34 -9.72
CA ASP A 234 6.77 4.76 -10.40
C ASP A 234 7.78 5.85 -10.70
N ARG A 235 8.89 5.75 -9.99
CA ARG A 235 9.97 6.73 -10.00
C ARG A 235 11.20 6.17 -10.71
N ASN A 236 11.01 5.13 -11.53
CA ASN A 236 12.09 4.46 -12.22
C ASN A 236 12.38 5.12 -13.58
N TYR A 237 13.65 5.10 -13.99
CA TYR A 237 14.10 5.62 -15.29
C TYR A 237 14.07 4.57 -16.40
N ASP A 238 14.05 3.28 -16.03
CA ASP A 238 14.00 2.17 -16.97
C ASP A 238 12.60 2.09 -17.57
N ARG A 239 12.51 2.16 -18.91
CA ARG A 239 11.22 1.98 -19.60
C ARG A 239 10.76 0.54 -19.47
N HIS A 240 9.55 0.34 -18.96
CA HIS A 240 8.89 -0.97 -18.95
C HIS A 240 7.43 -0.89 -19.40
N PRO A 241 6.92 -1.93 -20.08
CA PRO A 241 5.55 -1.95 -20.55
C PRO A 241 4.54 -2.13 -19.42
N TYR A 242 3.51 -1.27 -19.44
CA TYR A 242 2.29 -1.42 -18.67
C TYR A 242 1.20 -2.06 -19.53
N MET A 243 0.81 -3.29 -19.21
CA MET A 243 -0.33 -3.97 -19.81
C MET A 243 -1.52 -3.89 -18.86
N VAL A 244 -2.40 -2.95 -19.19
CA VAL A 244 -3.54 -2.62 -18.36
C VAL A 244 -4.78 -3.01 -19.15
N GLU A 245 -5.46 -4.06 -18.70
CA GLU A 245 -6.55 -4.69 -19.42
C GLU A 245 -7.80 -4.73 -18.55
N ASN A 246 -8.98 -4.60 -19.18
CA ASN A 246 -10.27 -4.96 -18.59
C ASN A 246 -10.55 -4.37 -17.18
N MET A 247 -10.62 -3.05 -17.07
CA MET A 247 -11.02 -2.35 -15.83
C MET A 247 -12.22 -1.41 -16.06
N PRO A 248 -13.39 -1.92 -16.47
CA PRO A 248 -14.52 -1.09 -16.86
C PRO A 248 -15.06 -0.21 -15.72
N LYS A 249 -14.87 -0.62 -14.46
CA LYS A 249 -15.33 0.11 -13.27
C LYS A 249 -14.34 1.16 -12.75
N LEU A 250 -13.18 1.32 -13.39
CA LEU A 250 -12.14 2.21 -12.87
C LEU A 250 -12.61 3.66 -12.88
N THR A 251 -12.79 4.24 -11.69
CA THR A 251 -13.30 5.62 -11.55
C THR A 251 -12.21 6.61 -11.23
N SER A 252 -11.24 6.24 -10.40
CA SER A 252 -10.23 7.14 -9.86
C SER A 252 -8.83 6.59 -10.11
N VAL A 253 -7.98 7.43 -10.67
CA VAL A 253 -6.60 7.10 -10.99
C VAL A 253 -5.67 8.17 -10.43
N TYR A 254 -4.66 7.74 -9.68
CA TYR A 254 -3.52 8.56 -9.29
C TYR A 254 -2.27 7.98 -9.94
N VAL A 255 -1.53 8.79 -10.69
CA VAL A 255 -0.30 8.37 -11.35
C VAL A 255 0.80 9.37 -11.02
N GLU A 256 1.91 8.85 -10.50
CA GLU A 256 3.14 9.57 -10.26
C GLU A 256 4.25 8.86 -11.03
N VAL A 257 4.63 9.42 -12.18
CA VAL A 257 5.49 8.77 -13.18
C VAL A 257 6.42 9.76 -13.86
N ILE A 258 7.40 9.26 -14.60
CA ILE A 258 8.12 10.03 -15.62
C ILE A 258 7.22 10.18 -16.86
N SER A 259 7.41 11.27 -17.61
CA SER A 259 6.53 11.68 -18.72
C SER A 259 6.31 10.64 -19.83
N ALA A 260 7.28 9.75 -20.08
CA ALA A 260 7.18 8.71 -21.10
C ALA A 260 6.10 7.65 -20.77
N ASP A 261 5.97 7.27 -19.50
CA ASP A 261 5.05 6.23 -19.04
C ASP A 261 3.62 6.74 -18.91
N LEU A 262 3.46 8.05 -18.68
CA LEU A 262 2.15 8.69 -18.64
C LEU A 262 1.37 8.44 -19.94
N LYS A 263 2.05 8.49 -21.09
CA LYS A 263 1.43 8.23 -22.40
C LYS A 263 0.81 6.83 -22.48
N ILE A 264 1.57 5.83 -22.04
CA ILE A 264 1.16 4.41 -22.10
C ILE A 264 -0.03 4.20 -21.17
N LEU A 265 0.05 4.72 -19.94
CA LEU A 265 -1.00 4.58 -18.94
C LEU A 265 -2.31 5.26 -19.36
N ILE A 266 -2.23 6.50 -19.85
CA ILE A 266 -3.40 7.25 -20.31
C ILE A 266 -4.05 6.56 -21.52
N GLY A 267 -3.26 5.98 -22.44
CA GLY A 267 -3.77 5.24 -23.59
C GLY A 267 -4.54 3.97 -23.22
N SER A 268 -4.19 3.33 -22.10
CA SER A 268 -4.78 2.05 -21.67
C SER A 268 -6.02 2.19 -20.78
N ILE A 269 -6.36 3.39 -20.32
CA ILE A 269 -7.53 3.63 -19.45
C ILE A 269 -8.72 4.20 -20.24
N THR A 270 -9.89 3.55 -20.14
CA THR A 270 -11.07 3.87 -20.95
C THR A 270 -12.20 4.59 -20.21
N SER A 271 -12.41 4.33 -18.91
CA SER A 271 -13.62 4.78 -18.17
C SER A 271 -13.39 5.72 -16.98
N VAL A 272 -12.18 6.28 -16.85
CA VAL A 272 -11.74 7.07 -15.68
C VAL A 272 -12.50 8.39 -15.55
N LYS A 273 -12.99 8.70 -14.34
CA LYS A 273 -13.71 9.94 -14.00
C LYS A 273 -12.84 10.96 -13.29
N TYR A 274 -11.91 10.50 -12.47
CA TYR A 274 -11.02 11.33 -11.66
C TYR A 274 -9.57 10.95 -11.97
N LEU A 275 -8.83 11.87 -12.60
CA LEU A 275 -7.42 11.66 -12.92
C LEU A 275 -6.57 12.64 -12.11
N THR A 276 -5.65 12.10 -11.31
CA THR A 276 -4.60 12.87 -10.65
C THR A 276 -3.25 12.46 -11.23
N ILE A 277 -2.46 13.43 -11.68
CA ILE A 277 -1.10 13.19 -12.18
C ILE A 277 -0.08 13.99 -11.38
N PHE A 278 1.06 13.37 -11.11
CA PHE A 278 2.28 14.00 -10.62
C PHE A 278 3.40 13.59 -11.58
N LEU A 279 4.20 14.55 -12.06
CA LEU A 279 5.39 14.25 -12.84
C LEU A 279 6.63 14.53 -11.99
N GLU A 280 7.40 13.48 -11.73
CA GLU A 280 8.71 13.60 -11.10
C GLU A 280 9.75 13.76 -12.20
N ASN A 281 10.58 14.81 -12.15
CA ASN A 281 11.66 15.03 -13.09
C ASN A 281 12.80 15.71 -12.31
N TYR A 282 13.88 14.97 -12.07
CA TYR A 282 15.03 15.43 -11.30
C TYR A 282 16.17 16.02 -12.17
N ASP A 283 16.15 15.84 -13.50
CA ASP A 283 17.25 16.27 -14.38
C ASP A 283 16.76 17.05 -15.62
N ASP A 284 17.65 17.90 -16.18
CA ASP A 284 17.52 18.68 -17.43
C ASP A 284 17.34 17.82 -18.71
N TYR A 285 17.24 16.50 -18.58
CA TYR A 285 16.91 15.61 -19.70
C TYR A 285 15.42 15.72 -20.01
N GLU A 286 15.07 16.72 -20.83
CA GLU A 286 13.75 16.82 -21.45
C GLU A 286 13.48 15.56 -22.27
N PHE A 287 12.70 14.61 -21.75
CA PHE A 287 12.10 13.56 -22.58
C PHE A 287 10.92 14.20 -23.32
N PRO A 288 10.99 14.54 -24.60
CA PRO A 288 9.93 15.29 -25.27
C PRO A 288 8.60 14.54 -25.21
N TRP A 289 7.51 15.25 -24.88
CA TRP A 289 6.17 14.68 -24.91
C TRP A 289 5.81 14.29 -26.34
N ASN A 290 5.71 12.98 -26.57
CA ASN A 290 5.23 12.47 -27.85
C ASN A 290 3.73 12.28 -27.76
N GLN A 291 2.96 13.24 -28.26
CA GLN A 291 1.50 13.18 -28.26
C GLN A 291 0.97 11.80 -28.73
N PRO A 292 -0.03 11.21 -28.05
CA PRO A 292 -0.72 10.02 -28.53
C PRO A 292 -1.31 10.20 -29.94
N SER A 293 -1.21 9.17 -30.78
CA SER A 293 -1.78 9.19 -32.13
C SER A 293 -3.31 9.19 -32.13
N THR A 294 -3.91 8.59 -31.11
CA THR A 294 -5.35 8.58 -30.87
C THR A 294 -5.64 9.22 -29.51
N VAL A 295 -6.80 9.87 -29.41
CA VAL A 295 -7.25 10.43 -28.14
C VAL A 295 -7.82 9.29 -27.28
N PRO A 296 -7.34 9.10 -26.04
CA PRO A 296 -7.88 8.12 -25.12
C PRO A 296 -9.37 8.32 -24.89
N GLU A 297 -10.11 7.21 -24.84
CA GLU A 297 -11.57 7.23 -24.67
C GLU A 297 -11.99 7.89 -23.36
N CYS A 298 -11.16 7.77 -22.30
CA CYS A 298 -11.45 8.40 -21.02
C CYS A 298 -11.49 9.92 -21.10
N LEU A 299 -10.64 10.55 -21.91
CA LEU A 299 -10.65 12.00 -22.12
C LEU A 299 -11.93 12.42 -22.86
N LEU A 300 -12.33 11.67 -23.87
CA LEU A 300 -13.50 12.00 -24.69
C LEU A 300 -14.83 11.84 -23.93
N SER A 301 -14.96 10.81 -23.09
CA SER A 301 -16.28 10.31 -22.66
C SER A 301 -16.53 10.31 -21.15
N SER A 302 -15.49 10.25 -20.30
CA SER A 302 -15.67 9.94 -18.87
C SER A 302 -15.01 10.91 -17.92
N LEU A 303 -13.93 11.58 -18.29
CA LEU A 303 -13.13 12.40 -17.37
C LEU A 303 -13.92 13.63 -16.88
N GLN A 304 -14.17 13.70 -15.57
CA GLN A 304 -14.96 14.76 -14.93
C GLN A 304 -14.12 15.73 -14.08
N LYS A 305 -13.04 15.22 -13.46
CA LYS A 305 -12.08 16.01 -12.68
C LYS A 305 -10.67 15.64 -13.09
N PHE A 306 -9.85 16.67 -13.28
CA PHE A 306 -8.43 16.54 -13.53
C PHE A 306 -7.66 17.29 -12.43
N THR A 307 -6.62 16.67 -11.90
CA THR A 307 -5.73 17.31 -10.94
C THR A 307 -4.29 17.03 -11.35
N TRP A 308 -3.52 18.09 -11.55
CA TRP A 308 -2.08 18.01 -11.76
C TRP A 308 -1.41 18.52 -10.50
N THR A 309 -0.64 17.68 -9.82
CA THR A 309 0.22 18.05 -8.69
C THR A 309 1.67 18.24 -9.13
N ASN A 310 2.37 19.24 -8.57
CA ASN A 310 3.74 19.60 -8.93
C ASN A 310 3.92 19.99 -10.41
N TYR A 311 3.06 20.88 -10.91
CA TYR A 311 3.18 21.45 -12.26
C TYR A 311 4.30 22.49 -12.30
N LEU A 312 5.40 22.22 -13.01
CA LEU A 312 6.59 23.10 -13.00
C LEU A 312 6.59 24.18 -14.10
N GLY A 313 5.69 24.08 -15.09
CA GLY A 313 5.57 25.06 -16.17
C GLY A 313 6.42 24.86 -17.39
N ARG A 314 7.12 23.73 -17.49
CA ARG A 314 8.03 23.48 -18.60
C ARG A 314 7.26 23.36 -19.92
N PRO A 315 7.91 23.56 -21.08
CA PRO A 315 7.29 23.35 -22.38
C PRO A 315 6.55 22.00 -22.47
N GLN A 316 7.16 20.94 -21.94
CA GLN A 316 6.55 19.62 -21.89
C GLN A 316 5.30 19.55 -20.99
N ASP A 317 5.37 20.13 -19.79
CA ASP A 317 4.24 20.13 -18.86
C ASP A 317 3.03 20.82 -19.50
N LYS A 318 3.30 21.94 -20.19
CA LYS A 318 2.32 22.67 -20.99
C LYS A 318 1.73 21.82 -22.10
N ASP A 319 2.56 21.13 -22.89
CA ASP A 319 2.07 20.31 -24.00
C ASP A 319 1.11 19.20 -23.53
N ILE A 320 1.42 18.55 -22.41
CA ILE A 320 0.56 17.54 -21.79
C ILE A 320 -0.73 18.18 -21.26
N ALA A 321 -0.63 19.30 -20.54
CA ALA A 321 -1.80 19.97 -19.94
C ALA A 321 -2.75 20.45 -21.04
N VAL A 322 -2.21 21.09 -22.07
CA VAL A 322 -2.95 21.54 -23.25
C VAL A 322 -3.56 20.37 -23.98
N TYR A 323 -2.84 19.26 -24.16
CA TYR A 323 -3.39 18.06 -24.78
C TYR A 323 -4.59 17.52 -23.99
N ILE A 324 -4.49 17.37 -22.67
CA ILE A 324 -5.61 16.89 -21.84
C ILE A 324 -6.80 17.86 -21.92
N LEU A 325 -6.57 19.16 -21.73
CA LEU A 325 -7.63 20.18 -21.75
C LEU A 325 -8.33 20.30 -23.11
N LYS A 326 -7.58 20.16 -24.21
CA LYS A 326 -8.11 20.20 -25.59
C LYS A 326 -8.96 18.98 -25.94
N ASN A 327 -8.78 17.86 -25.26
CA ASN A 327 -9.42 16.59 -25.59
C ASN A 327 -10.45 16.14 -24.55
N ALA A 328 -10.44 16.71 -23.34
CA ALA A 328 -11.33 16.35 -22.26
C ALA A 328 -12.75 16.94 -22.42
N CYS A 329 -13.55 16.36 -23.31
CA CYS A 329 -14.87 16.89 -23.69
C CYS A 329 -15.89 16.88 -22.55
N ARG A 330 -15.75 15.99 -21.57
CA ARG A 330 -16.66 15.82 -20.43
C ARG A 330 -16.10 16.38 -19.11
N LEU A 331 -15.06 17.21 -19.20
CA LEU A 331 -14.43 17.85 -18.05
C LEU A 331 -15.37 18.92 -17.47
N ILE A 332 -16.33 18.47 -16.65
CA ILE A 332 -17.51 19.26 -16.25
C ILE A 332 -17.28 20.03 -14.94
N ARG A 333 -16.39 19.55 -14.04
CA ARG A 333 -16.26 20.14 -12.70
C ARG A 333 -15.04 21.04 -12.56
N THR A 334 -13.84 20.48 -12.45
CA THR A 334 -12.63 21.25 -12.18
C THR A 334 -11.40 20.60 -12.81
N ALA A 335 -10.57 21.42 -13.47
CA ALA A 335 -9.15 21.15 -13.65
C ALA A 335 -8.40 21.92 -12.58
N THR A 336 -7.69 21.22 -11.71
CA THR A 336 -6.88 21.83 -10.66
C THR A 336 -5.41 21.64 -10.98
N ILE A 337 -4.65 22.72 -11.02
CA ILE A 337 -3.20 22.71 -11.25
C ILE A 337 -2.56 23.22 -9.97
N ILE A 338 -1.77 22.37 -9.33
CA ILE A 338 -1.08 22.66 -8.08
C ILE A 338 0.40 22.85 -8.37
N CYS A 339 0.94 24.01 -8.01
CA CYS A 339 2.37 24.33 -8.19
C CYS A 339 3.01 24.63 -6.83
N ASP A 340 3.71 23.64 -6.26
CA ASP A 340 4.42 23.84 -4.99
C ASP A 340 5.74 24.61 -5.18
N THR A 341 6.40 24.44 -6.34
CA THR A 341 7.61 25.16 -6.75
C THR A 341 7.58 25.38 -8.25
N CYS A 342 7.48 26.63 -8.72
CA CYS A 342 7.39 26.90 -10.15
C CYS A 342 8.75 27.30 -10.74
N LEU A 343 9.18 26.66 -11.84
CA LEU A 343 10.38 27.06 -12.59
C LEU A 343 10.11 28.28 -13.48
N VAL A 344 8.86 28.44 -13.90
CA VAL A 344 8.34 29.57 -14.68
C VAL A 344 7.47 30.44 -13.77
N PRO A 345 7.43 31.77 -13.93
CA PRO A 345 6.53 32.61 -13.15
C PRO A 345 5.09 32.10 -13.22
N GLU A 346 4.48 31.82 -12.06
CA GLU A 346 3.14 31.25 -11.92
C GLU A 346 2.10 31.98 -12.79
N LEU A 347 2.22 33.31 -12.82
CA LEU A 347 1.32 34.19 -13.54
C LEU A 347 1.41 34.06 -15.06
N GLU A 348 2.58 33.70 -15.61
CA GLU A 348 2.75 33.44 -17.04
C GLU A 348 2.14 32.09 -17.41
N MET A 349 2.40 31.05 -16.61
CA MET A 349 1.82 29.72 -16.79
C MET A 349 0.29 29.76 -16.78
N ILE A 350 -0.29 30.46 -15.79
CA ILE A 350 -1.73 30.67 -15.66
C ILE A 350 -2.30 31.33 -16.91
N LYS A 351 -1.68 32.43 -17.36
CA LYS A 351 -2.12 33.16 -18.57
C LYS A 351 -2.10 32.27 -19.80
N GLU A 352 -1.07 31.46 -19.97
CA GLU A 352 -0.93 30.58 -21.12
C GLU A 352 -1.94 29.44 -21.14
N LEU A 353 -2.13 28.75 -20.01
CA LEU A 353 -3.11 27.66 -19.91
C LEU A 353 -4.55 28.18 -20.01
N THR A 354 -4.83 29.36 -19.47
CA THR A 354 -6.14 30.01 -19.59
C THR A 354 -6.46 30.42 -21.03
N ARG A 355 -5.45 30.79 -21.82
CA ARG A 355 -5.58 31.13 -23.26
C ARG A 355 -5.71 29.91 -24.17
N SER A 356 -5.39 28.72 -23.68
CA SER A 356 -5.43 27.49 -24.48
C SER A 356 -6.88 27.07 -24.77
N SER A 357 -7.12 26.52 -25.95
CA SER A 357 -8.46 26.01 -26.30
C SER A 357 -8.81 24.82 -25.42
N ARG A 358 -10.07 24.78 -24.96
CA ARG A 358 -10.61 23.73 -24.10
C ARG A 358 -11.78 23.06 -24.79
N ALA A 359 -11.85 21.73 -24.73
CA ALA A 359 -12.99 21.00 -25.29
C ALA A 359 -14.28 21.26 -24.51
N SER A 360 -14.17 21.34 -23.18
CA SER A 360 -15.29 21.66 -22.29
C SER A 360 -15.36 23.17 -22.03
N SER A 361 -16.45 23.79 -22.45
CA SER A 361 -16.75 25.21 -22.18
C SER A 361 -17.12 25.49 -20.73
N THR A 362 -17.53 24.46 -19.98
CA THR A 362 -17.93 24.56 -18.56
C THR A 362 -16.79 24.23 -17.59
N CYS A 363 -15.61 23.89 -18.09
CA CYS A 363 -14.46 23.58 -17.23
C CYS A 363 -13.96 24.83 -16.50
N GLU A 364 -14.03 24.80 -15.17
CA GLU A 364 -13.32 25.74 -14.30
C GLU A 364 -11.86 25.32 -14.14
N LEU A 365 -10.93 26.24 -14.39
CA LEU A 365 -9.49 26.04 -14.23
C LEU A 365 -9.07 26.73 -12.93
N ASN A 366 -8.68 25.93 -11.94
CA ASN A 366 -8.26 26.39 -10.63
C ASN A 366 -6.76 26.18 -10.49
N PHE A 367 -6.09 27.19 -9.93
CA PHE A 367 -4.69 27.16 -9.59
C PHE A 367 -4.58 27.29 -8.07
N SER A 368 -3.72 26.49 -7.45
CA SER A 368 -3.51 26.47 -5.99
C SER A 368 -2.08 26.26 -5.61
#